data_AF-A0A1I1PDC6-F1
#
_entry.id   AF-A0A1I1PDC6-F1
#
_cell.length_a   1.000
_cell.length_b   1.000
_cell.length_c   1.000
_cell.angle_alpha   90.00
_cell.angle_beta   90.00
_cell.angle_gamma   90.00
#
_symmetry.space_group_name_H-M   'P 1'
#
loop_
_entity.id
_entity.type
_entity.pdbx_description
1 polymer ?
#
loop_
_entity_poly.entity_id
_entity_poly.type
_entity_poly.pdbx_seq_one_letter_code
_entity_poly.pdbx_strand_id
1 'polypeptide(L)'
;MIRIDLNNAASARLVRLPRWASWLVMAGAFVVGVLIFLVAASLALILVPLVIAGGAFAAWQMRRRMRAAGIDPQNPFERRPQDAARGEIVDAEYRVIEPGERR
;
A
#
# COMPACT_ATOMS: atom_id res chain seq x y z
N MET A 1 15.64 56.85 -22.42
CA MET A 1 14.71 55.77 -22.03
C MET A 1 14.97 54.59 -22.94
N ILE A 2 15.68 53.57 -22.44
CA ILE A 2 16.12 52.41 -23.25
C ILE A 2 15.02 51.35 -23.18
N ARG A 3 14.43 50.99 -24.32
CA ARG A 3 13.49 49.87 -24.42
C ARG A 3 14.31 48.62 -24.71
N ILE A 4 14.37 47.71 -23.75
CA ILE A 4 15.05 46.42 -23.90
C ILE A 4 13.99 45.44 -24.39
N ASP A 5 14.00 45.14 -25.70
CA ASP A 5 13.16 44.09 -26.28
C ASP A 5 13.74 42.71 -25.94
N LEU A 6 13.48 42.22 -24.73
CA LEU A 6 13.82 40.86 -24.32
C LEU A 6 13.18 39.81 -25.26
N ASN A 7 12.08 40.16 -25.93
CA ASN A 7 11.38 39.28 -26.85
C ASN A 7 12.15 39.06 -28.17
N ASN A 8 12.96 40.03 -28.60
CA ASN A 8 13.81 39.88 -29.78
C ASN A 8 14.99 38.95 -29.51
N ALA A 9 15.52 38.88 -28.28
CA ALA A 9 16.60 37.93 -27.97
C ALA A 9 16.10 36.47 -27.93
N ALA A 10 14.89 36.23 -27.44
CA ALA A 10 14.25 34.91 -27.48
C ALA A 10 13.86 34.51 -28.92
N SER A 11 13.30 35.45 -29.68
CA SER A 11 12.82 35.20 -31.06
C SER A 11 13.94 35.16 -32.10
N ALA A 12 15.02 35.93 -31.93
CA ALA A 12 16.20 35.89 -32.80
C ALA A 12 17.00 34.57 -32.64
N ARG A 13 16.80 33.85 -31.52
CA ARG A 13 17.38 32.52 -31.30
C ARG A 13 16.56 31.39 -31.92
N LEU A 14 15.33 31.65 -32.37
CA LEU A 14 14.66 30.80 -33.36
C LEU A 14 15.28 31.08 -34.73
N VAL A 15 16.53 30.63 -34.90
CA VAL A 15 17.06 30.31 -36.23
C VAL A 15 15.97 29.48 -36.89
N ARG A 16 15.52 29.87 -38.09
CA ARG A 16 14.56 29.10 -38.89
C ARG A 16 15.14 27.71 -39.11
N LEU A 17 14.82 26.79 -38.20
CA LEU A 17 15.28 25.42 -38.25
C LEU A 17 14.68 24.81 -39.52
N PRO A 18 15.49 24.10 -40.32
CA PRO A 18 14.97 23.40 -41.48
C PRO A 18 13.85 22.45 -41.06
N ARG A 19 12.83 22.27 -41.90
CA ARG A 19 11.70 21.36 -41.60
C ARG A 19 12.12 19.92 -41.33
N TRP A 20 13.27 19.47 -41.83
CA TRP A 20 13.82 18.15 -41.53
C TRP A 20 14.35 18.05 -40.09
N ALA A 21 14.84 19.15 -39.52
CA ALA A 21 15.31 19.19 -38.13
C ALA A 21 14.17 19.01 -37.14
N SER A 22 12.97 19.55 -37.41
CA SER A 22 11.81 19.33 -36.54
C SER A 22 11.38 17.86 -36.51
N TRP A 23 11.45 17.15 -37.63
CA TRP A 23 11.19 15.71 -37.69
C TRP A 23 12.22 14.92 -36.86
N LEU A 24 13.50 15.26 -36.95
CA LEU A 24 14.54 14.63 -36.14
C LEU A 24 14.35 14.88 -34.64
N VAL A 25 13.98 16.11 -34.25
CA VAL A 25 13.69 16.45 -32.86
C VAL A 25 12.48 15.65 -32.35
N MET A 26 11.43 15.54 -33.16
CA MET A 26 10.22 14.79 -32.78
C MET A 26 10.50 13.30 -32.65
N ALA A 27 11.26 12.72 -33.59
CA ALA A 27 11.71 11.33 -33.51
C ALA A 27 12.64 11.10 -32.30
N GLY A 28 13.57 12.02 -32.05
CA GLY A 28 14.47 11.96 -30.89
C GLY A 28 13.71 12.01 -29.57
N ALA A 29 12.78 12.95 -29.42
CA ALA A 29 11.92 13.06 -28.25
C ALA A 29 11.08 11.79 -28.04
N PHE A 30 10.56 11.20 -29.11
CA PHE A 30 9.83 9.94 -29.06
C PHE A 30 10.70 8.79 -28.54
N VAL A 31 11.90 8.61 -29.10
CA VAL A 31 12.84 7.57 -28.66
C VAL A 31 13.23 7.76 -27.20
N VAL A 32 13.52 8.99 -26.78
CA VAL A 32 13.83 9.30 -25.38
C VAL A 32 12.65 8.97 -24.47
N GLY A 33 11.43 9.32 -24.87
CA GLY A 33 10.21 8.98 -24.13
C GLY A 33 10.04 7.47 -23.96
N VAL A 34 10.24 6.70 -25.04
CA VAL A 34 10.20 5.24 -25.02
C VAL A 34 11.27 4.68 -24.08
N LEU A 35 12.51 5.17 -24.14
CA LEU A 35 13.59 4.73 -23.25
C LEU A 35 13.27 4.98 -21.77
N ILE A 36 12.78 6.18 -21.44
CA ILE A 36 12.36 6.52 -20.07
C ILE A 36 11.23 5.60 -19.62
N PHE A 37 10.25 5.34 -20.49
CA PHE A 37 9.16 4.42 -20.19
C PHE A 37 9.64 3.00 -19.94
N LEU A 38 10.56 2.47 -20.76
CA LEU A 38 11.15 1.14 -20.54
C LEU A 38 11.90 1.07 -19.22
N VAL A 39 12.69 2.10 -18.87
CA VAL A 39 13.39 2.15 -17.59
C VAL A 39 12.39 2.16 -16.43
N ALA A 40 11.35 2.98 -16.51
CA ALA A 40 10.31 3.05 -15.49
C ALA A 40 9.55 1.72 -15.36
N ALA A 41 9.17 1.09 -16.46
CA ALA A 41 8.48 -0.19 -16.48
C ALA A 41 9.37 -1.32 -15.92
N SER A 42 10.65 -1.35 -16.30
CA SER A 42 11.63 -2.30 -15.76
C SER A 42 11.81 -2.11 -14.26
N LEU A 43 11.88 -0.86 -13.78
CA LEU A 43 12.00 -0.56 -12.36
C LEU A 43 10.74 -0.98 -11.60
N ALA A 44 9.55 -0.71 -12.15
CA ALA A 44 8.27 -1.12 -11.59
C ALA A 44 8.18 -2.66 -11.47
N LEU A 45 8.71 -3.40 -12.43
CA LEU A 45 8.74 -4.87 -12.39
C LEU A 45 9.46 -5.42 -11.13
N ILE A 46 10.44 -4.69 -10.62
CA ILE A 46 11.19 -5.05 -9.40
C ILE A 46 10.55 -4.43 -8.16
N LEU A 47 10.11 -3.17 -8.23
CA LEU A 47 9.53 -2.46 -7.09
C LEU A 47 8.18 -3.04 -6.66
N VAL A 48 7.31 -3.38 -7.61
CA VAL A 48 5.97 -3.92 -7.30
C VAL A 48 6.05 -5.18 -6.42
N PRO A 49 6.80 -6.25 -6.79
CA PRO A 49 6.89 -7.43 -5.93
C PRO A 49 7.58 -7.12 -4.60
N LEU A 50 8.56 -6.22 -4.57
CA LEU A 50 9.22 -5.82 -3.33
C LEU A 50 8.26 -5.13 -2.36
N VAL A 51 7.42 -4.22 -2.88
CA VAL A 51 6.40 -3.52 -2.08
C VAL A 51 5.31 -4.48 -1.62
N ILE A 52 4.86 -5.41 -2.47
CA ILE A 52 3.89 -6.44 -2.09
C ILE A 52 4.46 -7.31 -0.96
N ALA A 53 5.69 -7.81 -1.11
CA ALA A 53 6.35 -8.63 -0.10
C ALA A 53 6.57 -7.87 1.21
N GLY A 54 7.07 -6.63 1.13
CA GLY A 54 7.26 -5.76 2.30
C GLY A 54 5.96 -5.41 3.00
N GLY A 55 4.90 -5.12 2.25
CA GLY A 55 3.56 -4.85 2.78
C GLY A 55 2.95 -6.07 3.47
N ALA A 56 3.07 -7.26 2.86
CA ALA A 56 2.63 -8.51 3.47
C ALA A 56 3.38 -8.81 4.77
N PHE A 57 4.70 -8.62 4.78
CA PHE A 57 5.53 -8.81 5.97
C PHE A 57 5.19 -7.82 7.08
N ALA A 58 5.03 -6.53 6.74
CA ALA A 58 4.64 -5.50 7.69
C ALA A 58 3.25 -5.78 8.28
N ALA A 59 2.28 -6.17 7.45
CA ALA A 59 0.94 -6.55 7.89
C ALA A 59 0.98 -7.77 8.81
N TRP A 60 1.79 -8.78 8.49
CA TRP A 60 1.99 -9.96 9.33
C TRP A 60 2.60 -9.59 10.69
N GLN A 61 3.62 -8.75 10.69
CA GLN A 61 4.28 -8.30 11.91
C GLN A 61 3.34 -7.46 12.79
N MET A 62 2.52 -6.58 12.19
CA MET A 62 1.49 -5.83 12.90
C MET A 62 0.45 -6.76 13.53
N ARG A 63 -0.07 -7.74 12.77
CA ARG A 63 -1.01 -8.75 13.30
C ARG A 63 -0.40 -9.54 14.45
N ARG A 64 0.88 -9.91 14.36
CA ARG A 64 1.59 -10.61 15.45
C ARG A 64 1.66 -9.76 16.71
N ARG A 65 1.94 -8.46 16.59
CA ARG A 65 1.96 -7.52 17.71
C ARG A 65 0.57 -7.28 18.31
N MET A 66 -0.47 -7.17 17.47
CA MET A 66 -1.86 -7.02 17.95
C MET A 66 -2.33 -8.25 18.72
N ARG A 67 -2.05 -9.46 18.21
CA ARG A 67 -2.30 -10.72 18.93
C ARG A 67 -1.55 -10.79 20.25
N ALA A 68 -0.28 -10.36 20.28
CA ALA A 68 0.49 -10.28 21.52
C ALA A 68 -0.08 -9.26 22.52
N ALA A 69 -0.73 -8.20 22.04
CA ALA A 69 -1.47 -7.24 22.86
C ALA A 69 -2.88 -7.76 23.27
N GLY A 70 -3.29 -8.94 22.79
CA GLY A 70 -4.61 -9.51 23.04
C GLY A 70 -5.74 -8.85 22.26
N ILE A 71 -5.43 -8.12 21.19
CA ILE A 71 -6.40 -7.50 20.29
C ILE A 71 -6.52 -8.42 19.08
N ASP A 72 -7.66 -9.09 18.95
CA ASP A 72 -8.00 -9.80 17.71
C ASP A 72 -8.73 -8.83 16.75
N PRO A 73 -8.12 -8.43 15.63
CA PRO A 73 -8.79 -7.57 14.65
C PRO A 73 -9.96 -8.26 13.92
N GLN A 74 -10.09 -9.59 13.98
CA GLN A 74 -11.26 -10.30 13.43
C GLN A 74 -12.43 -10.37 14.42
N ASN A 75 -12.17 -10.28 15.73
CA ASN A 75 -13.18 -10.26 16.79
C ASN A 75 -12.79 -9.25 17.89
N PRO A 76 -13.03 -7.93 17.68
CA PRO A 76 -12.64 -6.89 18.64
C PRO A 76 -13.37 -6.96 19.99
N PHE A 77 -14.38 -7.84 20.13
CA PHE A 77 -15.19 -8.01 21.34
C PHE A 77 -15.07 -9.39 21.99
N GLU A 78 -14.27 -10.32 21.44
CA GLU A 78 -14.05 -11.62 22.11
C GLU A 78 -13.18 -11.42 23.36
N ARG A 79 -13.79 -11.65 24.53
CA ARG A 79 -13.08 -11.68 25.80
C ARG A 79 -12.01 -12.77 25.74
N ARG A 80 -10.78 -12.43 26.16
CA ARG A 80 -9.62 -13.32 26.31
C ARG A 80 -10.03 -14.74 26.74
N PRO A 81 -9.54 -15.81 26.09
CA PRO A 81 -9.65 -17.18 26.61
C PRO A 81 -8.72 -17.44 27.83
N GLN A 82 -8.31 -16.39 28.56
CA GLN A 82 -7.48 -16.52 29.75
C GLN A 82 -8.29 -16.98 30.98
N ASP A 83 -9.63 -16.94 30.91
CA ASP A 83 -10.52 -17.51 31.92
C ASP A 83 -10.86 -19.00 31.69
N ALA A 84 -10.44 -19.59 30.55
CA ALA A 84 -10.59 -21.03 30.33
C ALA A 84 -9.65 -21.88 31.21
N ALA A 85 -8.72 -21.25 31.94
CA ALA A 85 -7.91 -21.92 32.97
C ALA A 85 -8.61 -22.02 34.33
N ARG A 86 -9.84 -21.49 34.47
CA ARG A 86 -10.60 -21.53 35.74
C ARG A 86 -12.12 -21.69 35.57
N GLY A 87 -12.55 -22.12 34.39
CA GLY A 87 -13.91 -22.59 34.15
C GLY A 87 -13.93 -24.09 34.36
N GLU A 88 -14.08 -24.50 35.61
CA GLU A 88 -14.69 -25.79 35.94
C GLU A 88 -15.86 -25.98 34.99
N ILE A 89 -15.75 -26.98 34.10
CA ILE A 89 -16.88 -27.42 33.29
C ILE A 89 -17.84 -28.03 34.30
N VAL A 90 -18.66 -27.18 34.91
CA VAL A 90 -19.86 -27.63 35.63
C VAL A 90 -20.76 -28.11 34.51
N ASP A 91 -20.68 -29.42 34.27
CA ASP A 91 -21.73 -30.18 33.62
C ASP A 91 -22.97 -29.93 34.49
N ALA A 92 -23.71 -28.88 34.15
CA ALA A 92 -24.95 -28.52 34.82
C ALA A 92 -25.99 -29.53 34.33
N GLU A 93 -25.84 -30.76 34.80
CA GLU A 93 -26.84 -31.79 34.70
C GLU A 93 -28.12 -31.20 35.30
N TYR A 94 -29.12 -31.00 34.45
CA TYR A 94 -30.38 -30.37 34.81
C TYR A 94 -31.16 -31.33 35.70
N ARG A 95 -30.85 -31.35 36.99
CA ARG A 95 -31.64 -32.08 37.98
C ARG A 95 -32.79 -31.16 38.40
N VAL A 96 -33.95 -31.38 37.79
CA VAL A 96 -35.22 -30.87 38.31
C VAL A 96 -35.39 -31.48 39.69
N ILE A 97 -35.18 -30.67 40.74
CA ILE A 97 -35.50 -31.08 42.10
C ILE A 97 -37.01 -30.97 42.23
N GLU A 98 -37.69 -32.11 42.18
CA GLU A 98 -39.10 -32.19 42.53
C GLU A 98 -39.26 -31.86 44.02
N PRO A 99 -40.23 -31.00 44.39
CA PRO A 99 -40.41 -30.57 45.76
C PRO A 99 -40.98 -31.71 46.61
N GLY A 100 -40.11 -32.55 47.18
CA GLY A 100 -40.54 -33.64 48.07
C GLY A 100 -39.47 -34.58 48.66
N GLU A 101 -38.25 -34.61 48.15
CA GLU A 101 -37.28 -35.63 48.59
C GLU A 101 -36.58 -35.25 49.91
N ARG A 102 -36.78 -36.06 50.96
CA ARG A 102 -36.08 -35.94 52.25
C ARG A 102 -34.69 -36.59 52.16
N ARG A 103 -33.71 -35.83 52.67
CA ARG A 103 -32.28 -36.10 52.84
C ARG A 103 -31.89 -37.56 53.11
#